data_AF-A0A7Y3DA35-F1
#
_entry.id   AF-A0A7Y3DA35-F1
#
_cell.length_a   1.000
_cell.length_b   1.000
_cell.length_c   1.000
_cell.angle_alpha   90.00
_cell.angle_beta   90.00
_cell.angle_gamma   90.00
#
_symmetry.space_group_name_H-M   'P 1'
#
loop_
_entity.id
_entity.type
_entity.pdbx_description
1 polymer ?
#
loop_
_entity_poly.entity_id
_entity_poly.type
_entity_poly.pdbx_seq_one_letter_code
_entity_poly.pdbx_strand_id
1 'polypeptide(L)'
;MAELLRAMQEHGEMSLAGQMTPAGPVLKLRIAPRAVGGARHQELASLLAIDPGRASYDLVLDGGTRRDDQIAVVTRSLMAGFFYVSQGVEVPAEDEEAGRVTITRTPDGERFDWKFISEELFRVRQSEDLPENASFNTRYRERWFYIEDADLESESTFALLMQLFSLQSGDTAASGPILTLPVSR
;
A
#
# COMPACT_ATOMS: atom_id res chain seq x y z
N MET A 1 12.76 2.04 -9.81
CA MET A 1 11.92 3.20 -9.39
C MET A 1 11.47 3.09 -7.94
N ALA A 2 10.74 2.05 -7.52
CA ALA A 2 10.28 1.91 -6.14
C ALA A 2 11.43 1.96 -5.12
N GLU A 3 12.49 1.18 -5.37
CA GLU A 3 13.73 1.20 -4.57
C GLU A 3 14.40 2.59 -4.53
N LEU A 4 14.45 3.30 -5.66
CA LEU A 4 15.00 4.66 -5.74
C LEU A 4 14.23 5.62 -4.83
N LEU A 5 12.90 5.61 -4.92
CA LEU A 5 12.02 6.42 -4.07
C LEU A 5 12.19 6.07 -2.59
N ARG A 6 12.26 4.78 -2.26
CA ARG A 6 12.48 4.29 -0.90
C ARG A 6 13.82 4.77 -0.34
N ALA A 7 14.90 4.60 -1.10
CA ALA A 7 16.23 5.04 -0.71
C ALA A 7 16.28 6.56 -0.49
N MET A 8 15.68 7.36 -1.38
CA MET A 8 15.61 8.82 -1.21
C MET A 8 14.81 9.21 0.05
N GLN A 9 13.72 8.52 0.36
CA GLN A 9 12.93 8.76 1.57
C GLN A 9 13.71 8.43 2.84
N GLU A 10 14.35 7.26 2.92
CA GLU A 10 15.13 6.82 4.09
C GLU A 10 16.32 7.74 4.38
N HIS A 11 16.93 8.31 3.34
CA HIS A 11 18.00 9.27 3.46
C HIS A 11 17.50 10.71 3.70
N GLY A 12 16.18 10.92 3.82
CA GLY A 12 15.58 12.23 4.00
C GLY A 12 15.89 13.19 2.84
N GLU A 13 16.10 12.66 1.64
CA GLU A 13 16.32 13.43 0.42
C GLU A 13 15.02 13.85 -0.25
N MET A 14 13.91 13.18 0.10
CA MET A 14 12.60 13.38 -0.50
C MET A 14 11.51 13.32 0.57
N SER A 15 10.48 14.15 0.43
CA SER A 15 9.29 14.12 1.27
C SER A 15 8.04 14.53 0.50
N LEU A 16 6.88 14.12 1.01
CA LEU A 16 5.57 14.62 0.56
C LEU A 16 5.12 15.73 1.51
N ALA A 17 4.67 16.85 0.95
CA ALA A 17 4.16 17.96 1.73
C ALA A 17 2.85 18.50 1.14
N GLY A 18 1.86 18.71 2.00
CA GLY A 18 0.69 19.50 1.66
C GLY A 18 1.03 20.99 1.73
N GLN A 19 0.72 21.74 0.68
CA GLN A 19 0.83 23.19 0.65
C GLN A 19 -0.55 23.79 0.43
N MET A 20 -0.95 24.71 1.31
CA MET A 20 -2.16 25.49 1.12
C MET A 20 -1.90 26.56 0.06
N THR A 21 -2.72 26.58 -0.99
CA THR A 21 -2.72 27.66 -2.00
C THR A 21 -4.07 28.36 -2.00
N PRO A 22 -4.20 29.55 -2.62
CA PRO A 22 -5.50 30.21 -2.75
C PRO A 22 -6.57 29.37 -3.48
N ALA A 23 -6.15 28.37 -4.27
CA ALA A 23 -7.04 27.46 -4.99
C ALA A 23 -7.36 26.17 -4.21
N GLY A 24 -6.75 25.95 -3.03
CA GLY A 24 -6.93 24.75 -2.21
C GLY A 24 -5.61 24.07 -1.82
N PRO A 25 -5.70 22.95 -1.06
CA PRO A 25 -4.54 22.15 -0.70
C PRO A 25 -3.98 21.43 -1.92
N VAL A 26 -2.66 21.55 -2.12
CA VAL A 26 -1.94 20.88 -3.20
C VAL A 26 -0.87 19.99 -2.58
N LEU A 27 -0.76 18.75 -3.04
CA LEU A 27 0.29 17.85 -2.60
C LEU A 27 1.53 18.09 -3.46
N LYS A 28 2.71 18.16 -2.83
CA LYS A 28 3.98 18.35 -3.52
C LYS A 28 4.98 17.28 -3.13
N LEU A 29 5.76 16.82 -4.10
CA LEU A 29 7.00 16.10 -3.85
C LEU A 29 8.10 17.14 -3.64
N ARG A 30 8.75 17.12 -2.48
CA ARG A 30 9.85 18.02 -2.14
C ARG A 30 11.15 17.24 -2.11
N ILE A 31 12.17 17.81 -2.71
CA ILE A 31 13.55 17.35 -2.64
C ILE A 31 14.29 18.21 -1.63
N ALA A 32 15.01 17.57 -0.71
CA ALA A 32 15.81 18.28 0.28
C ALA A 32 16.87 19.13 -0.45
N PRO A 33 17.17 20.37 0.00
CA PRO A 33 18.12 21.25 -0.69
C PRO A 33 19.49 20.60 -0.99
N ARG A 34 19.96 19.72 -0.09
CA ARG A 34 21.21 18.95 -0.24
C ARG A 34 21.20 17.91 -1.36
N ALA A 35 20.01 17.49 -1.80
CA ALA A 35 19.81 16.41 -2.77
C ALA A 35 19.39 16.91 -4.15
N VAL A 36 19.06 18.20 -4.29
CA VAL A 36 18.73 18.82 -5.58
C VAL A 36 19.93 18.71 -6.52
N GLY A 37 19.69 18.35 -7.77
CA GLY A 37 20.74 18.03 -8.74
C GLY A 37 21.65 16.82 -8.41
N GLY A 38 21.43 16.09 -7.32
CA GLY A 38 22.20 14.89 -6.98
C GLY A 38 21.89 13.68 -7.87
N ALA A 39 22.73 12.64 -7.85
CA ALA A 39 22.59 11.48 -8.73
C ALA A 39 21.20 10.81 -8.67
N ARG A 40 20.69 10.53 -7.46
CA ARG A 40 19.35 9.96 -7.25
C ARG A 40 18.23 10.87 -7.76
N HIS A 41 18.38 12.17 -7.60
CA HIS A 41 17.42 13.14 -8.11
C HIS A 41 17.44 13.24 -9.64
N GLN A 42 18.63 13.21 -10.26
CA GLN A 42 18.77 13.19 -11.71
C GLN A 42 18.17 11.91 -12.33
N GLU A 43 18.37 10.76 -11.68
CA GLU A 43 17.76 9.50 -12.10
C GLU A 43 16.22 9.57 -12.02
N LEU A 44 15.69 10.03 -10.87
CA LEU A 44 14.25 10.23 -10.70
C LEU A 44 13.70 11.20 -11.75
N ALA A 45 14.41 12.30 -11.99
CA ALA A 45 14.04 13.30 -12.95
C ALA A 45 14.00 12.76 -14.39
N SER A 46 14.97 11.91 -14.76
CA SER A 46 14.98 11.24 -16.06
C SER A 46 13.82 10.27 -16.22
N LEU A 47 13.54 9.46 -15.19
CA LEU A 47 12.47 8.45 -15.24
C LEU A 47 11.08 9.09 -15.28
N LEU A 48 10.90 10.21 -14.58
CA LEU A 48 9.64 10.94 -14.53
C LEU A 48 9.57 12.09 -15.54
N ALA A 49 10.61 12.33 -16.34
CA ALA A 49 10.82 13.48 -17.23
C ALA A 49 10.36 14.83 -16.62
N ILE A 50 10.95 15.14 -15.47
CA ILE A 50 10.81 16.39 -14.71
C ILE A 50 12.16 17.12 -14.65
N ASP A 51 12.17 18.41 -14.27
CA ASP A 51 13.39 19.24 -14.24
C ASP A 51 14.27 18.98 -12.99
N PRO A 52 15.46 18.36 -13.11
CA PRO A 52 16.33 18.05 -11.97
C PRO A 52 16.90 19.27 -11.23
N GLY A 53 16.70 20.49 -11.75
CA GLY A 53 17.03 21.74 -11.07
C GLY A 53 15.99 22.19 -10.05
N ARG A 54 14.78 21.59 -10.06
CA ARG A 54 13.71 21.96 -9.13
C ARG A 54 13.79 21.18 -7.83
N ALA A 55 13.49 21.88 -6.73
CA ALA A 55 13.41 21.29 -5.39
C ALA A 55 11.98 20.85 -5.02
N SER A 56 10.99 21.11 -5.88
CA SER A 56 9.59 20.82 -5.60
C SER A 56 8.81 20.61 -6.89
N TYR A 57 7.95 19.59 -6.88
CA TYR A 57 7.07 19.22 -8.00
C TYR A 57 5.63 19.07 -7.50
N ASP A 58 4.66 19.52 -8.29
CA ASP A 58 3.25 19.39 -7.95
C ASP A 58 2.77 17.97 -8.25
N LEU A 59 2.07 17.35 -7.31
CA LEU A 59 1.43 16.06 -7.52
C LEU A 59 0.00 16.30 -7.98
N VAL A 60 -0.26 15.97 -9.24
CA VAL A 60 -1.55 16.21 -9.88
C VAL A 60 -2.28 14.88 -10.11
N LEU A 61 -3.58 14.86 -9.83
CA LEU A 61 -4.43 13.71 -10.10
C LEU A 61 -4.81 13.71 -11.58
N ASP A 62 -4.59 12.57 -12.25
CA ASP A 62 -4.83 12.37 -13.67
C ASP A 62 -3.93 13.21 -14.61
N GLY A 63 -3.37 12.55 -15.61
CA GLY A 63 -2.30 13.07 -16.44
C GLY A 63 -2.84 13.85 -17.63
N GLY A 64 -3.06 15.16 -17.44
CA GLY A 64 -3.22 16.08 -18.57
C GLY A 64 -1.93 16.22 -19.39
N THR A 65 -1.69 17.40 -19.96
CA THR A 65 -0.42 17.67 -20.67
C THR A 65 0.75 17.61 -19.69
N ARG A 66 1.73 16.75 -19.99
CA ARG A 66 2.95 16.57 -19.21
C ARG A 66 3.72 17.91 -19.07
N ARG A 67 4.05 18.26 -17.84
CA ARG A 67 4.86 19.44 -17.48
C ARG A 67 6.07 18.99 -16.67
N ASP A 68 7.18 19.71 -16.83
CA ASP A 68 8.46 19.40 -16.17
C ASP A 68 8.46 19.71 -14.66
N ASP A 69 7.39 20.33 -14.17
CA ASP A 69 7.19 20.69 -12.77
C ASP A 69 6.04 19.95 -12.09
N GLN A 70 5.45 18.98 -12.76
CA GLN A 70 4.33 18.19 -12.27
C GLN A 70 4.60 16.70 -12.40
N ILE A 71 4.17 15.96 -11.39
CA ILE A 71 4.16 14.50 -11.38
C ILE A 71 2.70 14.08 -11.35
N ALA A 72 2.25 13.45 -12.44
CA ALA A 72 0.92 12.88 -12.51
C ALA A 72 0.87 11.60 -11.68
N VAL A 73 -0.11 11.53 -10.78
CA VAL A 73 -0.35 10.37 -9.92
C VAL A 73 -1.73 9.81 -10.21
N VAL A 74 -1.79 8.49 -10.39
CA VAL A 74 -3.05 7.75 -10.47
C VAL A 74 -3.24 7.04 -9.15
N THR A 75 -4.28 7.42 -8.41
CA THR A 75 -4.66 6.71 -7.20
C THR A 75 -5.44 5.44 -7.57
N ARG A 76 -5.22 4.37 -6.82
CA ARG A 76 -6.03 3.15 -6.92
C ARG A 76 -7.16 3.20 -5.90
N SER A 77 -8.28 2.55 -6.21
CA SER A 77 -9.33 2.36 -5.22
C SER A 77 -8.84 1.45 -4.09
N LEU A 78 -9.47 1.55 -2.92
CA LEU A 78 -9.19 0.62 -1.81
C LEU A 78 -9.40 -0.84 -2.23
N MET A 79 -10.43 -1.12 -3.04
CA MET A 79 -10.68 -2.44 -3.62
C MET A 79 -9.50 -2.93 -4.48
N ALA A 80 -8.91 -2.05 -5.31
CA ALA A 80 -7.71 -2.39 -6.07
C ALA A 80 -6.49 -2.61 -5.17
N GLY A 81 -6.44 -1.95 -4.00
CA GLY A 81 -5.46 -2.26 -2.94
C GLY A 81 -5.66 -3.65 -2.35
N PHE A 82 -6.89 -4.03 -2.00
CA PHE A 82 -7.23 -5.38 -1.55
C PHE A 82 -6.87 -6.45 -2.59
N PHE A 83 -7.17 -6.21 -3.87
CA PHE A 83 -6.78 -7.11 -4.96
C PHE A 83 -5.25 -7.25 -5.12
N TYR A 84 -4.52 -6.18 -4.84
CA TYR A 84 -3.06 -6.20 -4.88
C TYR A 84 -2.50 -7.07 -3.75
N VAL A 85 -2.94 -6.86 -2.51
CA VAL A 85 -2.46 -7.66 -1.37
C VAL A 85 -3.00 -9.09 -1.39
N SER A 86 -4.12 -9.38 -2.06
CA SER A 86 -4.62 -10.75 -2.20
C SER A 86 -3.66 -11.67 -2.95
N GLN A 87 -2.73 -11.13 -3.74
CA GLN A 87 -1.67 -11.91 -4.40
C GLN A 87 -0.66 -12.50 -3.41
N GLY A 88 -0.59 -11.94 -2.19
CA GLY A 88 0.23 -12.47 -1.09
C GLY A 88 -0.40 -13.62 -0.32
N VAL A 89 -1.60 -14.09 -0.70
CA VAL A 89 -2.27 -15.22 -0.05
C VAL A 89 -1.79 -16.54 -0.65
N GLU A 90 -1.33 -17.45 0.20
CA GLU A 90 -0.99 -18.82 -0.20
C GLU A 90 -2.22 -19.57 -0.69
N VAL A 91 -2.14 -20.08 -1.91
CA VAL A 91 -3.23 -20.86 -2.51
C VAL A 91 -2.93 -22.35 -2.36
N PRO A 92 -3.86 -23.15 -1.80
CA PRO A 92 -3.74 -24.60 -1.81
C PRO A 92 -3.70 -25.16 -3.24
N ALA A 93 -2.83 -26.13 -3.50
CA ALA A 93 -2.69 -26.75 -4.82
C ALA A 93 -4.01 -27.30 -5.36
N GLU A 94 -4.85 -27.86 -4.49
CA GLU A 94 -6.19 -28.36 -4.83
C GLU A 94 -7.12 -27.29 -5.43
N ASP A 95 -7.01 -26.04 -4.95
CA ASP A 95 -7.80 -24.93 -5.46
C ASP A 95 -7.26 -24.39 -6.79
N GLU A 96 -5.94 -24.49 -7.01
CA GLU A 96 -5.32 -24.21 -8.31
C GLU A 96 -5.73 -25.25 -9.37
N GLU A 97 -5.60 -26.53 -9.06
CA GLU A 97 -5.94 -27.65 -9.95
C GLU A 97 -7.42 -27.67 -10.31
N ALA A 98 -8.29 -27.34 -9.35
CA ALA A 98 -9.73 -27.24 -9.58
C ALA A 98 -10.15 -25.93 -10.31
N GLY A 99 -9.21 -25.09 -10.74
CA GLY A 99 -9.47 -23.87 -11.51
C GLY A 99 -10.21 -22.78 -10.72
N ARG A 100 -10.04 -22.75 -9.40
CA ARG A 100 -10.81 -21.88 -8.50
C ARG A 100 -10.11 -20.55 -8.23
N VAL A 101 -8.85 -20.44 -8.63
CA VAL A 101 -8.08 -19.21 -8.59
C VAL A 101 -7.61 -18.84 -9.99
N THR A 102 -7.49 -17.54 -10.23
CA THR A 102 -6.88 -17.02 -11.46
C THR A 102 -5.36 -17.03 -11.30
N ILE A 103 -4.66 -17.77 -12.14
CA ILE A 103 -3.19 -17.77 -12.18
C ILE A 103 -2.73 -16.73 -13.21
N THR A 104 -2.05 -15.69 -12.73
CA THR A 104 -1.39 -14.72 -13.61
C THR A 104 -0.22 -15.37 -14.32
N ARG A 105 -0.11 -15.14 -15.63
CA ARG A 105 0.98 -15.66 -16.47
C ARG A 105 1.76 -14.52 -17.12
N THR A 106 3.05 -14.73 -17.31
CA THR A 106 3.92 -13.85 -18.11
C THR A 106 3.52 -13.93 -19.59
N PRO A 107 3.98 -12.99 -20.44
CA PRO A 107 3.79 -13.10 -21.90
C PRO A 107 4.28 -14.41 -22.50
N ASP A 108 5.31 -15.02 -21.89
CA ASP A 108 5.89 -16.30 -22.30
C ASP A 108 5.11 -17.52 -21.75
N GLY A 109 4.03 -17.29 -21.00
CA GLY A 109 3.12 -18.31 -20.47
C GLY A 109 3.51 -18.91 -19.11
N GLU A 110 4.64 -18.50 -18.55
CA GLU A 110 5.11 -18.93 -17.22
C GLU A 110 4.26 -18.32 -16.10
N ARG A 111 4.25 -18.95 -14.92
CA ARG A 111 3.55 -18.40 -13.75
C ARG A 111 4.25 -17.11 -13.33
N PHE A 112 3.48 -16.04 -13.22
CA PHE A 112 4.00 -14.79 -12.68
C PHE A 112 4.29 -14.96 -11.19
N ASP A 113 5.52 -14.68 -10.78
CA ASP A 113 5.90 -14.75 -9.39
C ASP A 113 5.54 -13.44 -8.66
N TRP A 114 4.36 -13.44 -8.05
CA TRP A 114 3.89 -12.31 -7.24
C TRP A 114 4.75 -12.06 -6.01
N LYS A 115 5.56 -13.03 -5.58
CA LYS A 115 6.44 -12.90 -4.42
C LYS A 115 7.40 -11.72 -4.56
N PHE A 116 7.93 -11.50 -5.77
CA PHE A 116 8.80 -10.36 -6.08
C PHE A 116 8.16 -8.99 -5.78
N ILE A 117 6.83 -8.91 -5.77
CA ILE A 117 6.08 -7.65 -5.65
C ILE A 117 5.34 -7.54 -4.31
N SER A 118 4.87 -8.66 -3.75
CA SER A 118 3.98 -8.67 -2.60
C SER A 118 4.54 -9.36 -1.34
N GLU A 119 5.54 -10.25 -1.44
CA GLU A 119 5.99 -11.00 -0.25
C GLU A 119 6.62 -10.11 0.82
N GLU A 120 7.25 -9.00 0.44
CA GLU A 120 7.80 -8.06 1.43
C GLU A 120 6.71 -7.27 2.15
N LEU A 121 5.53 -7.08 1.55
CA LEU A 121 4.50 -6.18 2.09
C LEU A 121 3.37 -6.91 2.82
N PHE A 122 2.99 -8.10 2.33
CA PHE A 122 1.84 -8.83 2.86
C PHE A 122 1.88 -10.31 2.48
N ARG A 123 1.83 -11.18 3.49
CA ARG A 123 1.81 -12.63 3.35
C ARG A 123 0.73 -13.24 4.24
N VAL A 124 -0.11 -14.09 3.64
CA VAL A 124 -1.05 -14.94 4.36
C VAL A 124 -0.70 -16.38 4.07
N ARG A 125 -0.42 -17.14 5.12
CA ARG A 125 -0.13 -18.57 5.06
C ARG A 125 -1.39 -19.40 5.19
N GLN A 126 -1.30 -20.67 4.81
CA GLN A 126 -2.38 -21.62 5.03
C GLN A 126 -1.92 -22.87 5.78
N SER A 127 -2.83 -23.46 6.55
CA SER A 127 -2.63 -24.73 7.26
C SER A 127 -3.93 -25.49 7.45
N GLU A 128 -3.85 -26.79 7.71
CA GLU A 128 -5.03 -27.62 8.00
C GLU A 128 -5.61 -27.28 9.40
N ASP A 129 -4.71 -27.16 10.38
CA ASP A 129 -4.98 -26.78 11.78
C ASP A 129 -4.53 -25.34 12.07
N LEU A 130 -5.19 -24.68 13.02
CA LEU A 130 -4.83 -23.31 13.40
C LEU A 130 -3.51 -23.32 14.21
N PRO A 131 -2.47 -22.60 13.77
CA PRO A 131 -1.22 -22.55 14.52
C PRO A 131 -1.32 -21.62 15.73
N GLU A 132 -0.55 -21.90 16.78
CA GLU A 132 -0.53 -21.10 18.01
C GLU A 132 -0.01 -19.68 17.80
N ASN A 133 0.88 -19.48 16.82
CA ASN A 133 1.50 -18.20 16.48
C ASN A 133 0.77 -17.45 15.35
N ALA A 134 -0.55 -17.61 15.23
CA ALA A 134 -1.38 -16.87 14.29
C ALA A 134 -1.91 -15.58 14.93
N SER A 135 -1.50 -14.41 14.45
CA SER A 135 -1.99 -13.11 14.94
C SER A 135 -3.39 -12.78 14.40
N PHE A 136 -3.57 -12.95 13.10
CA PHE A 136 -4.86 -12.85 12.41
C PHE A 136 -5.15 -14.15 11.69
N ASN A 137 -6.39 -14.64 11.78
CA ASN A 137 -6.77 -15.88 11.12
C ASN A 137 -8.24 -15.89 10.68
N THR A 138 -8.52 -16.72 9.68
CA THR A 138 -9.87 -17.05 9.24
C THR A 138 -9.92 -18.47 8.69
N ARG A 139 -11.10 -19.10 8.80
CA ARG A 139 -11.35 -20.43 8.24
C ARG A 139 -12.08 -20.31 6.92
N TYR A 140 -11.53 -20.90 5.86
CA TYR A 140 -12.16 -20.95 4.55
C TYR A 140 -11.93 -22.31 3.91
N ARG A 141 -13.00 -22.97 3.47
CA ARG A 141 -12.96 -24.27 2.75
C ARG A 141 -12.10 -25.33 3.43
N GLU A 142 -12.34 -25.53 4.72
CA GLU A 142 -11.61 -26.54 5.49
C GLU A 142 -10.08 -26.29 5.54
N ARG A 143 -9.63 -25.04 5.33
CA ARG A 143 -8.26 -24.58 5.61
C ARG A 143 -8.25 -23.31 6.44
N TRP A 144 -7.23 -23.16 7.28
CA TRP A 144 -6.96 -21.95 8.03
C TRP A 144 -6.05 -21.08 7.19
N PHE A 145 -6.38 -19.80 7.11
CA PHE A 145 -5.57 -18.77 6.49
C PHE A 145 -5.17 -17.79 7.58
N TYR A 146 -3.89 -17.48 7.69
CA TYR A 146 -3.39 -16.71 8.82
C TYR A 146 -2.15 -15.87 8.47
N ILE A 147 -1.93 -14.83 9.28
CA ILE A 147 -0.68 -14.08 9.33
C ILE A 147 0.11 -14.59 10.54
N GLU A 148 1.41 -14.83 10.38
CA GLU A 148 2.28 -15.21 11.49
C GLU A 148 2.51 -14.02 12.42
N ASP A 149 2.49 -14.26 13.74
CA ASP A 149 2.74 -13.24 14.77
C ASP A 149 4.12 -12.56 14.62
N ALA A 150 5.11 -13.28 14.08
CA ALA A 150 6.44 -12.72 13.81
C ALA A 150 6.50 -11.84 12.55
N ASP A 151 5.45 -11.85 11.72
CA ASP A 151 5.38 -11.08 10.47
C ASP A 151 4.74 -9.70 10.68
N LEU A 152 5.53 -8.81 11.29
CA LEU A 152 5.10 -7.46 11.65
C LEU A 152 4.78 -6.58 10.42
N GLU A 153 5.38 -6.86 9.26
CA GLU A 153 5.09 -6.12 8.03
C GLU A 153 3.69 -6.44 7.51
N SER A 154 3.36 -7.73 7.40
CA SER A 154 2.01 -8.16 7.02
C SER A 154 0.96 -7.67 8.02
N GLU A 155 1.29 -7.69 9.31
CA GLU A 155 0.40 -7.25 10.37
C GLU A 155 0.12 -5.74 10.30
N SER A 156 1.15 -4.93 10.09
CA SER A 156 1.03 -3.49 9.90
C SER A 156 0.26 -3.13 8.63
N THR A 157 0.51 -3.84 7.53
CA THR A 157 -0.21 -3.67 6.27
C THR A 157 -1.69 -4.03 6.43
N PHE A 158 -2.01 -5.14 7.10
CA PHE A 158 -3.39 -5.53 7.40
C PHE A 158 -4.11 -4.47 8.22
N ALA A 159 -3.51 -4.02 9.32
CA ALA A 159 -4.09 -3.01 10.20
C ALA A 159 -4.37 -1.70 9.46
N LEU A 160 -3.44 -1.24 8.61
CA LEU A 160 -3.63 -0.04 7.80
C LEU A 160 -4.80 -0.21 6.82
N LEU A 161 -4.89 -1.33 6.10
CA LEU A 161 -5.99 -1.59 5.16
C LEU A 161 -7.34 -1.65 5.87
N MET A 162 -7.40 -2.28 7.04
CA MET A 162 -8.61 -2.33 7.87
C MET A 162 -9.02 -0.96 8.40
N GLN A 163 -8.05 -0.11 8.76
CA GLN A 163 -8.31 1.27 9.15
C GLN A 163 -8.87 2.09 7.97
N LEU A 164 -8.27 1.97 6.78
CA LEU A 164 -8.76 2.63 5.57
C LEU A 164 -10.17 2.16 5.19
N PHE A 165 -10.44 0.85 5.30
CA PHE A 165 -11.76 0.28 5.08
C PHE A 165 -12.80 0.81 6.07
N SER A 166 -12.42 0.92 7.34
CA SER A 166 -13.28 1.48 8.39
C SER A 166 -13.62 2.95 8.13
N LEU A 167 -12.64 3.75 7.67
CA LEU A 167 -12.87 5.14 7.28
C LEU A 167 -13.81 5.29 6.10
N GLN A 168 -13.72 4.40 5.10
CA GLN A 168 -14.58 4.44 3.91
C GLN A 168 -16.01 3.98 4.20
N SER A 169 -16.19 3.08 5.17
CA SER A 169 -17.50 2.49 5.49
C SER A 169 -18.47 3.47 6.15
N GLY A 170 -18.04 4.71 6.42
CA GLY A 170 -18.77 5.66 7.24
C GLY A 170 -18.76 5.22 8.70
N ASP A 171 -19.05 6.15 9.60
CA ASP A 171 -19.14 5.91 11.05
C ASP A 171 -19.93 4.62 11.33
N THR A 172 -19.25 3.52 11.63
CA THR A 172 -19.90 2.28 12.06
C THR A 172 -20.49 2.57 13.42
N ALA A 173 -21.77 2.98 13.41
CA ALA A 173 -22.62 3.26 14.55
C ALA A 173 -21.85 3.73 15.80
N ALA A 174 -21.83 5.03 16.04
CA ALA A 174 -21.57 5.60 17.36
C ALA A 174 -22.04 4.61 18.44
N SER A 175 -21.09 4.02 19.18
CA SER A 175 -21.41 3.27 20.38
C SER A 175 -22.34 4.17 21.18
N GLY A 176 -23.59 3.75 21.33
CA GLY A 176 -24.66 4.60 21.87
C GLY A 176 -24.25 5.22 23.21
N PRO A 177 -24.92 6.31 23.65
CA PRO A 177 -24.51 7.04 24.83
C PRO A 177 -24.33 6.09 26.03
N ILE A 178 -23.12 6.05 26.58
CA ILE A 178 -22.84 5.31 27.81
C ILE A 178 -23.55 6.06 28.94
N LEU A 179 -24.67 5.50 29.39
CA LEU A 179 -25.41 6.01 30.54
C LEU A 179 -24.64 5.66 31.82
N THR A 180 -23.76 6.56 32.27
CA THR A 180 -23.18 6.46 33.61
C THR A 180 -24.18 6.98 34.64
N LEU A 181 -24.95 6.09 35.25
CA LEU A 181 -25.73 6.43 36.43
C LEU A 181 -24.78 6.59 37.64
N PRO A 182 -24.85 7.70 38.39
CA PRO A 182 -24.13 7.81 39.65
C PRO A 182 -24.76 6.85 40.67
N VAL A 183 -23.92 6.02 41.30
CA VAL A 183 -24.32 5.28 42.51
C VAL A 183 -24.28 6.24 43.70
N SER A 184 -25.42 6.88 43.98
CA SER A 184 -25.63 7.59 45.25
C SER A 184 -25.93 6.59 46.36
N ARG A 185 -25.14 6.68 47.44
CA ARG A 185 -25.28 5.94 48.69
C ARG A 185 -26.28 6.62 49.61
#